data_AF-A0ABD0SW43-F1
#
_entry.id   AF-A0ABD0SW43-F1
#
_cell.length_a   1.000
_cell.length_b   1.000
_cell.length_c   1.000
_cell.angle_alpha   90.00
_cell.angle_beta   90.00
_cell.angle_gamma   90.00
#
_symmetry.space_group_name_H-M   'P 1'
#
loop_
_entity.id
_entity.type
_entity.pdbx_description
1 polymer ?
#
loop_
_entity_poly.entity_id
_entity_poly.type
_entity_poly.pdbx_seq_one_letter_code
_entity_poly.pdbx_strand_id
1 'polypeptide(L)'
;MGKCTVKTCDSYSEKSNKSNGVTFHKVPTDAKRREEWTKIIRLLRKETDWLPTNATVICSKHFKEQDKILPKHDKGRMHLSDNAVPIVVDQPELPINVEEDLNVETDEEMIEILESPREHKMRKTIERLRLVSSRRLKCIKALRQKNRRLKIRNKKLSGRVKELKAKCDLSEVEEIQLNINDETVVNVSLNEIILKN
;
A
#
# COMPACT_ATOMS: atom_id res chain seq x y z
N MET A 1 29.99 12.36 -0.80
CA MET A 1 28.95 12.77 0.18
C MET A 1 27.59 12.35 -0.37
N GLY A 2 26.62 12.06 0.48
CA GLY A 2 25.37 11.40 0.04
C GLY A 2 24.14 11.81 0.84
N LYS A 3 23.01 11.89 0.14
CA LYS A 3 21.66 11.98 0.74
C LYS A 3 21.22 10.58 1.20
N CYS A 4 20.44 10.50 2.27
CA CYS A 4 19.75 9.27 2.62
C CYS A 4 18.95 8.73 1.43
N THR A 5 19.06 7.43 1.15
CA THR A 5 18.35 6.78 0.02
C THR A 5 16.83 6.73 0.22
N VAL A 6 16.32 6.91 1.43
CA VAL A 6 14.88 6.95 1.71
C VAL A 6 14.31 8.28 1.18
N LYS A 7 13.35 8.21 0.24
CA LYS A 7 12.82 9.40 -0.45
C LYS A 7 12.21 10.45 0.47
N THR A 8 11.55 9.99 1.53
CA THR A 8 10.89 10.83 2.54
C THR A 8 11.85 11.36 3.61
N CYS A 9 13.15 11.05 3.52
CA CYS A 9 14.15 11.47 4.49
C CYS A 9 14.98 12.65 3.95
N ASP A 10 15.02 13.73 4.75
CA ASP A 10 15.77 14.94 4.42
C ASP A 10 17.21 14.94 4.98
N SER A 11 17.64 13.84 5.59
CA SER A 11 18.99 13.70 6.14
C SER A 11 20.04 13.71 5.02
N TYR A 12 21.02 14.61 5.15
CA TYR A 12 22.08 14.82 4.17
C TYR A 12 23.44 14.94 4.87
N SER A 13 24.44 14.17 4.42
CA SER A 13 25.70 14.00 5.16
C SER A 13 26.45 15.29 5.49
N GLU A 14 26.35 16.33 4.66
CA GLU A 14 27.01 17.63 4.91
C GLU A 14 26.26 18.51 5.93
N LYS A 15 24.93 18.36 6.02
CA LYS A 15 24.06 19.20 6.86
C LYS A 15 23.76 18.56 8.22
N SER A 16 23.68 17.23 8.28
CA SER A 16 23.43 16.47 9.51
C SER A 16 24.73 16.04 10.17
N ASN A 17 25.63 17.00 10.41
CA ASN A 17 26.92 16.78 11.08
C ASN A 17 26.75 16.22 12.50
N LYS A 18 27.87 15.79 13.10
CA LYS A 18 28.01 15.21 14.46
C LYS A 18 27.15 15.85 15.56
N SER A 19 26.75 17.11 15.43
CA SER A 19 25.85 17.81 16.36
C SER A 19 24.46 17.19 16.47
N ASN A 20 23.96 16.55 15.42
CA ASN A 20 22.62 15.93 15.42
C ASN A 20 22.66 14.41 15.69
N GLY A 21 23.84 13.83 15.93
CA GLY A 21 23.99 12.39 16.22
C GLY A 21 23.65 11.44 15.06
N VAL A 22 23.48 11.96 13.83
CA VAL A 22 23.08 11.14 12.67
C VAL A 22 24.32 10.66 11.91
N THR A 23 24.45 9.35 11.75
CA THR A 23 25.50 8.72 10.93
C THR A 23 24.93 8.12 9.65
N PHE A 24 25.78 7.90 8.65
CA PHE A 24 25.39 7.33 7.36
C PHE A 24 26.10 6.00 7.15
N HIS A 25 25.32 4.99 6.80
CA HIS A 25 25.76 3.61 6.62
C HIS A 25 25.59 3.22 5.16
N LYS A 26 26.66 2.65 4.59
CA LYS A 26 26.62 2.07 3.24
C LYS A 26 25.88 0.74 3.27
N VAL A 27 25.27 0.39 2.15
CA VAL A 27 24.67 -0.93 1.98
C VAL A 27 25.76 -2.01 2.16
N PRO A 28 25.51 -3.07 2.94
CA PRO A 28 26.47 -4.16 3.16
C PRO A 28 26.98 -4.80 1.86
N THR A 29 28.20 -5.33 1.93
CA THR A 29 28.81 -6.12 0.85
C THR A 29 28.33 -7.56 0.87
N ASP A 30 27.99 -8.09 2.05
CA ASP A 30 27.44 -9.44 2.20
C ASP A 30 26.17 -9.60 1.37
N ALA A 31 26.09 -10.68 0.58
CA ALA A 31 25.03 -10.86 -0.41
C ALA A 31 23.65 -10.99 0.23
N LYS A 32 23.53 -11.74 1.32
CA LYS A 32 22.25 -11.96 2.02
C LYS A 32 21.76 -10.66 2.65
N ARG A 33 22.62 -10.02 3.42
CA ARG A 33 22.30 -8.76 4.10
C ARG A 33 22.02 -7.62 3.11
N ARG A 34 22.75 -7.58 1.99
CA ARG A 34 22.49 -6.65 0.89
C ARG A 34 21.12 -6.88 0.27
N GLU A 35 20.71 -8.13 0.07
CA GLU A 35 19.39 -8.47 -0.47
C GLU A 35 18.27 -8.01 0.47
N GLU A 36 18.40 -8.28 1.78
CA GLU A 36 17.46 -7.84 2.81
C GLU A 36 17.31 -6.31 2.86
N TRP A 37 18.44 -5.59 2.93
CA TRP A 37 18.44 -4.13 2.88
C TRP A 37 17.81 -3.62 1.59
N THR A 38 18.07 -4.28 0.45
CA THR A 38 17.48 -3.91 -0.83
C THR A 38 15.97 -4.06 -0.82
N LYS A 39 15.44 -5.18 -0.30
CA LYS A 39 13.99 -5.43 -0.17
C LYS A 39 13.33 -4.34 0.68
N ILE A 40 13.90 -4.03 1.84
CA ILE A 40 13.37 -3.02 2.76
C ILE A 40 13.42 -1.63 2.14
N ILE A 41 14.54 -1.24 1.52
CA ILE A 41 14.69 0.07 0.90
C ILE A 41 13.73 0.22 -0.29
N ARG A 42 13.48 -0.84 -1.07
CA ARG A 42 12.45 -0.83 -2.14
C ARG A 42 11.06 -0.51 -1.58
N LEU A 43 10.69 -1.09 -0.43
CA LEU A 43 9.44 -0.78 0.26
C LEU A 43 9.39 0.70 0.69
N LEU A 44 10.44 1.17 1.36
CA LEU A 44 10.56 2.57 1.81
C LEU A 44 10.50 3.58 0.65
N ARG A 45 11.05 3.23 -0.51
CA ARG A 45 11.06 4.09 -1.71
C ARG A 45 9.82 3.93 -2.60
N LYS A 46 9.01 2.89 -2.37
CA LYS A 46 7.89 2.46 -3.23
C LYS A 46 8.33 2.21 -4.68
N GLU A 47 9.51 1.61 -4.86
CA GLU A 47 10.10 1.28 -6.16
C GLU A 47 10.47 -0.21 -6.19
N THR A 48 9.86 -1.00 -7.07
CA THR A 48 10.12 -2.47 -7.14
C THR A 48 11.45 -2.79 -7.79
N ASP A 49 11.92 -1.95 -8.71
CA ASP A 49 13.06 -2.25 -9.58
C ASP A 49 14.34 -1.55 -9.11
N TRP A 50 14.26 -0.81 -8.00
CA TRP A 50 15.40 -0.08 -7.46
C TRP A 50 16.52 -1.03 -7.01
N LEU A 51 17.77 -0.66 -7.25
CA LEU A 51 18.94 -1.43 -6.83
C LEU A 51 19.96 -0.51 -6.14
N PRO A 52 20.61 -0.97 -5.05
CA PRO A 52 21.64 -0.20 -4.40
C PRO A 52 22.90 -0.12 -5.27
N THR A 53 23.48 1.07 -5.32
CA THR A 53 24.81 1.33 -5.87
C THR A 53 25.85 1.45 -4.75
N ASN A 54 27.15 1.47 -5.07
CA ASN A 54 28.21 1.64 -4.06
C ASN A 54 28.18 3.02 -3.35
N ALA A 55 27.50 4.00 -3.93
CA ALA A 55 27.28 5.31 -3.34
C ALA A 55 26.00 5.37 -2.48
N THR A 56 25.20 4.30 -2.45
CA THR A 56 23.95 4.26 -1.70
C THR A 56 24.22 4.23 -0.21
N VAL A 57 23.65 5.22 0.49
CA VAL A 57 23.77 5.37 1.94
C VAL A 57 22.40 5.58 2.57
N ILE A 58 22.26 5.11 3.80
CA ILE A 58 21.07 5.29 4.63
C ILE A 58 21.48 5.86 5.99
N CYS A 59 20.69 6.79 6.52
CA CYS A 59 21.01 7.43 7.79
C CYS A 59 20.56 6.59 8.99
N SER A 60 21.20 6.79 10.14
CA SER A 60 20.95 6.03 11.38
C SER A 60 19.53 6.15 11.94
N LYS A 61 18.74 7.14 11.51
CA LYS A 61 17.33 7.30 11.91
C LYS A 61 16.43 6.15 11.43
N HIS A 62 16.87 5.41 10.43
CA HIS A 62 16.13 4.27 9.91
C HIS A 62 16.55 2.96 10.56
N PHE A 63 17.27 2.97 11.69
CA PHE A 63 17.66 1.77 12.42
C PHE A 63 17.20 1.89 13.87
N LYS A 64 16.92 0.75 14.52
CA LYS A 64 16.50 0.73 15.93
C LYS A 64 17.66 1.20 16.80
N GLU A 65 17.37 1.83 17.94
CA GLU A 65 18.43 2.26 18.86
C GLU A 65 19.27 1.09 19.38
N GLN A 66 18.64 -0.07 19.61
CA GLN A 66 19.33 -1.31 20.04
C GLN A 66 20.33 -1.85 19.01
N ASP A 67 20.15 -1.53 17.73
CA ASP A 67 21.04 -1.97 16.65
C ASP A 67 22.26 -1.05 16.49
N LYS A 68 22.26 0.10 17.18
CA LYS A 68 23.33 1.09 17.13
C LYS A 68 24.35 0.77 18.20
N ILE A 69 25.58 0.53 17.75
CA ILE A 69 26.70 0.20 18.62
C ILE A 69 27.66 1.38 18.61
N LEU A 70 28.05 1.83 19.80
CA LEU A 70 29.14 2.79 19.99
C LEU A 70 30.38 2.03 20.48
N PRO A 71 31.32 1.66 19.60
CA PRO A 71 32.52 0.95 20.03
C PRO A 71 33.36 1.85 20.93
N LYS A 72 33.81 1.31 22.07
CA LYS A 72 34.64 2.03 23.06
C LYS A 72 35.94 2.61 22.46
N HIS A 73 36.42 2.06 21.34
CA HIS A 73 37.71 2.40 20.74
C HIS A 73 37.63 3.22 19.44
N ASP A 74 36.44 3.43 18.84
CA ASP A 74 36.34 4.05 17.51
C ASP A 74 35.83 5.51 17.54
N LYS A 75 36.55 6.39 18.25
CA LYS A 75 36.40 7.87 18.21
C LYS A 75 34.95 8.41 18.22
N GLY A 76 34.02 7.68 18.85
CA GLY A 76 32.59 8.03 18.90
C GLY A 76 31.84 7.86 17.57
N ARG A 77 32.34 7.06 16.62
CA ARG A 77 31.61 6.70 15.41
C ARG A 77 30.61 5.60 15.74
N MET A 78 29.34 5.84 15.42
CA MET A 78 28.28 4.86 15.57
C MET A 78 28.36 3.81 14.46
N HIS A 79 28.35 2.56 14.86
CA HIS A 79 28.27 1.38 14.01
C HIS A 79 26.89 0.75 14.14
N LEU A 80 26.59 -0.16 13.22
CA LEU A 80 25.40 -0.98 13.28
C LEU A 80 25.81 -2.41 13.63
N SER A 81 24.98 -3.10 14.41
CA SER A 81 25.14 -4.54 14.68
C SER A 81 25.16 -5.34 13.38
N ASP A 82 25.70 -6.55 13.42
CA ASP A 82 25.79 -7.41 12.23
C ASP A 82 24.43 -7.82 11.66
N ASN A 83 23.40 -7.79 12.49
CA ASN A 83 22.02 -8.12 12.11
C ASN A 83 21.15 -6.88 11.89
N ALA A 84 21.70 -5.67 12.03
CA ALA A 84 20.94 -4.45 11.85
C ALA A 84 20.40 -4.33 10.42
N VAL A 85 19.09 -4.08 10.32
CA VAL A 85 18.37 -3.79 9.08
C VAL A 85 17.53 -2.52 9.23
N PRO A 86 17.24 -1.79 8.13
CA PRO A 86 16.44 -0.59 8.24
C PRO A 86 14.98 -0.88 8.67
N ILE A 87 14.37 0.04 9.42
CA ILE A 87 12.96 -0.05 9.84
C ILE A 87 12.06 0.49 8.74
N VAL A 88 10.98 -0.24 8.44
CA VAL A 88 9.88 0.24 7.61
C VAL A 88 8.97 1.11 8.48
N VAL A 89 9.21 2.43 8.49
CA VAL A 89 8.37 3.37 9.25
C VAL A 89 7.10 3.62 8.48
N ASP A 90 6.05 2.88 8.80
CA ASP A 90 4.70 3.11 8.28
C ASP A 90 3.68 3.11 9.42
N GLN A 91 3.95 3.74 10.57
CA GLN A 91 2.98 4.35 11.53
C GLN A 91 3.70 5.30 12.53
N PRO A 92 3.05 6.39 12.99
CA PRO A 92 3.49 7.12 14.19
C PRO A 92 3.20 6.25 15.42
N GLU A 93 4.23 5.90 16.18
CA GLU A 93 4.09 5.17 17.44
C GLU A 93 3.31 6.05 18.44
N LEU A 94 2.11 5.61 18.83
CA LEU A 94 1.44 6.13 20.01
C LEU A 94 2.18 5.61 21.25
N PRO A 95 2.35 6.44 22.30
CA PRO A 95 3.12 6.04 23.48
C PRO A 95 2.38 4.92 24.23
N ILE A 96 3.03 3.77 24.35
CA ILE A 96 2.53 2.59 25.07
C ILE A 96 2.79 2.81 26.56
N ASN A 97 1.72 2.96 27.33
CA ASN A 97 1.77 2.83 28.78
C ASN A 97 1.80 1.32 29.09
N VAL A 98 2.91 0.87 29.67
CA VAL A 98 3.16 -0.52 30.01
C VAL A 98 2.48 -0.78 31.35
N GLU A 99 1.42 -1.57 31.39
CA GLU A 99 1.05 -2.43 32.52
C GLU A 99 -0.17 -3.30 32.17
N GLU A 100 0.03 -4.60 32.36
CA GLU A 100 -0.98 -5.67 32.52
C GLU A 100 -1.93 -5.96 31.33
N ASP A 101 -1.61 -7.00 30.55
CA ASP A 101 -2.18 -8.31 30.89
C ASP A 101 -1.51 -9.44 30.12
N LEU A 102 -1.18 -10.50 30.87
CA LEU A 102 -0.73 -11.78 30.35
C LEU A 102 -1.90 -12.45 29.62
N ASN A 103 -1.99 -12.26 28.31
CA ASN A 103 -2.63 -13.24 27.44
C ASN A 103 -1.56 -13.86 26.55
N VAL A 104 -1.27 -15.13 26.85
CA VAL A 104 -0.26 -15.95 26.18
C VAL A 104 -0.52 -15.98 24.67
N GLU A 105 0.57 -15.81 23.94
CA GLU A 105 0.77 -15.85 22.50
C GLU A 105 -0.15 -16.83 21.76
N THR A 106 -0.82 -16.34 20.70
CA THR A 106 -1.05 -17.13 19.48
C THR A 106 -0.76 -16.27 18.24
N ASP A 107 0.41 -16.53 17.66
CA ASP A 107 0.55 -16.86 16.23
C ASP A 107 0.34 -15.78 15.15
N GLU A 108 1.14 -14.71 15.15
CA GLU A 108 1.47 -14.01 13.88
C GLU A 108 2.96 -14.11 13.53
N GLU A 109 3.87 -14.01 14.50
CA GLU A 109 5.32 -14.16 14.26
C GLU A 109 5.76 -15.63 14.17
N MET A 110 5.08 -16.56 14.88
CA MET A 110 5.42 -17.99 14.85
C MET A 110 4.99 -18.70 13.55
N ILE A 111 4.02 -18.14 12.82
CA ILE A 111 3.59 -18.65 11.51
C ILE A 111 4.66 -18.38 10.43
N GLU A 112 5.43 -17.30 10.54
CA GLU A 112 6.40 -16.92 9.52
C GLU A 112 7.66 -17.82 9.49
N ILE A 113 7.95 -18.53 10.60
CA ILE A 113 9.07 -19.47 10.71
C ILE A 113 8.70 -20.87 10.14
N LEU A 114 7.41 -21.22 10.10
CA LEU A 114 6.91 -22.49 9.55
C LEU A 114 6.31 -22.38 8.14
N GLU A 115 5.94 -21.19 7.65
CA GLU A 115 5.41 -21.01 6.30
C GLU A 115 6.45 -21.36 5.22
N SER A 116 6.13 -22.33 4.37
CA SER A 116 6.89 -22.56 3.13
C SER A 116 6.90 -21.27 2.30
N PRO A 117 7.97 -20.98 1.52
CA PRO A 117 7.99 -19.85 0.58
C PRO A 117 6.76 -19.79 -0.35
N ARG A 118 6.15 -20.95 -0.64
CA ARG A 118 4.91 -21.06 -1.42
C ARG A 118 3.68 -20.54 -0.66
N GLU A 119 3.59 -20.85 0.64
CA GLU A 119 2.48 -20.47 1.52
C GLU A 119 2.49 -18.97 1.80
N HIS A 120 3.66 -18.42 2.13
CA HIS A 120 3.82 -16.98 2.29
C HIS A 120 3.39 -16.20 1.04
N LYS A 121 3.83 -16.66 -0.15
CA LYS A 121 3.43 -16.08 -1.43
C LYS A 121 1.92 -16.19 -1.66
N MET A 122 1.31 -17.32 -1.30
CA MET A 122 -0.14 -17.52 -1.41
C MET A 122 -0.90 -16.56 -0.49
N ARG A 123 -0.50 -16.46 0.78
CA ARG A 123 -1.11 -15.57 1.77
C ARG A 123 -1.04 -14.11 1.33
N LYS A 124 0.13 -13.64 0.90
CA LYS A 124 0.29 -12.27 0.37
C LYS A 124 -0.54 -12.02 -0.89
N THR A 125 -0.69 -13.04 -1.74
CA THR A 125 -1.57 -12.96 -2.90
C THR A 125 -3.04 -12.82 -2.48
N ILE A 126 -3.50 -13.62 -1.52
CA ILE A 126 -4.87 -13.57 -0.98
C ILE A 126 -5.14 -12.20 -0.35
N GLU A 127 -4.22 -11.69 0.46
CA GLU A 127 -4.31 -10.38 1.10
C GLU A 127 -4.48 -9.26 0.05
N ARG A 128 -3.63 -9.28 -0.99
CA ARG A 128 -3.72 -8.34 -2.10
C ARG A 128 -5.05 -8.46 -2.85
N LEU A 129 -5.52 -9.68 -3.11
CA LEU A 129 -6.79 -9.93 -3.79
C LEU A 129 -7.98 -9.43 -2.97
N ARG A 130 -7.98 -9.64 -1.65
CA ARG A 130 -9.01 -9.11 -0.73
C ARG A 130 -9.06 -7.58 -0.78
N LEU A 131 -7.89 -6.92 -0.74
CA LEU A 131 -7.81 -5.46 -0.83
C LEU A 131 -8.34 -4.94 -2.17
N VAL A 132 -7.94 -5.55 -3.29
CA VAL A 132 -8.41 -5.17 -4.64
C VAL A 132 -9.91 -5.39 -4.77
N SER A 133 -10.43 -6.51 -4.27
CA SER A 133 -11.87 -6.83 -4.28
C SER A 133 -12.67 -5.79 -3.50
N SER A 134 -12.22 -5.43 -2.29
CA SER A 134 -12.87 -4.39 -1.47
C SER A 134 -12.94 -3.03 -2.19
N ARG A 135 -11.84 -2.61 -2.85
CA ARG A 135 -11.81 -1.37 -3.64
C ARG A 135 -12.79 -1.42 -4.82
N ARG A 136 -12.78 -2.51 -5.58
CA ARG A 136 -13.69 -2.72 -6.71
C ARG A 136 -15.15 -2.67 -6.25
N LEU A 137 -15.47 -3.30 -5.12
CA LEU A 137 -16.82 -3.30 -4.57
C LEU A 137 -17.30 -1.88 -4.21
N LYS A 138 -16.43 -1.04 -3.63
CA LYS A 138 -16.75 0.38 -3.36
C LYS A 138 -17.02 1.15 -4.65
N CYS A 139 -16.19 0.98 -5.67
CA CYS A 139 -16.39 1.61 -6.98
C CYS A 139 -17.71 1.17 -7.64
N ILE A 140 -18.02 -0.13 -7.63
CA ILE A 140 -19.26 -0.69 -8.18
C ILE A 140 -20.48 -0.08 -7.46
N LYS A 141 -20.47 0.00 -6.13
CA LYS A 141 -21.55 0.61 -5.35
C LYS A 141 -21.76 2.08 -5.75
N ALA A 142 -20.68 2.85 -5.89
CA ALA A 142 -20.75 4.25 -6.32
C ALA A 142 -21.31 4.39 -7.74
N LEU A 143 -20.84 3.58 -8.70
CA LEU A 143 -21.33 3.58 -10.08
C LEU A 143 -22.81 3.18 -10.17
N ARG A 144 -23.23 2.16 -9.42
CA ARG A 144 -24.64 1.75 -9.33
C ARG A 144 -25.52 2.88 -8.80
N GLN A 145 -25.08 3.58 -7.77
CA GLN A 145 -25.82 4.74 -7.24
C GLN A 145 -25.90 5.88 -8.27
N LYS A 146 -24.79 6.18 -8.97
CA LYS A 146 -24.76 7.19 -10.04
C LYS A 146 -25.72 6.83 -11.18
N ASN A 147 -25.70 5.59 -11.64
CA ASN A 147 -26.61 5.07 -12.66
C ASN A 147 -28.07 5.18 -12.24
N ARG A 148 -28.41 4.82 -10.98
CA ARG A 148 -29.77 4.99 -10.46
C ARG A 148 -30.22 6.45 -10.53
N ARG A 149 -29.37 7.40 -10.11
CA ARG A 149 -29.69 8.85 -10.17
C ARG A 149 -29.88 9.33 -11.60
N LEU A 150 -29.02 8.89 -12.53
CA LEU A 150 -29.11 9.23 -13.94
C LEU A 150 -30.38 8.68 -14.59
N LYS A 151 -30.74 7.41 -14.32
CA LYS A 151 -32.01 6.81 -14.79
C LYS A 151 -33.23 7.64 -14.34
N ILE A 152 -33.26 8.06 -13.07
CA ILE A 152 -34.33 8.91 -12.54
C ILE A 152 -34.39 10.27 -13.27
N ARG A 153 -33.23 10.93 -13.46
CA ARG A 153 -33.17 12.22 -14.16
C ARG A 153 -33.60 12.09 -15.61
N ASN A 154 -33.16 11.06 -16.32
CA ASN A 154 -33.56 10.80 -17.70
C ASN A 154 -35.06 10.56 -17.82
N LYS A 155 -35.67 9.81 -16.89
CA LYS A 155 -37.13 9.65 -16.86
C LYS A 155 -37.86 10.98 -16.70
N LYS A 156 -37.40 11.86 -15.80
CA LYS A 156 -37.98 13.20 -15.62
C LYS A 156 -37.83 14.08 -16.86
N LEU A 157 -36.63 14.12 -17.45
CA LEU A 157 -36.36 14.90 -18.65
C LEU A 157 -37.19 14.40 -19.84
N SER A 158 -37.27 13.08 -20.02
CA SER A 158 -38.10 12.46 -21.05
C SER A 158 -39.57 12.84 -20.87
N GLY A 159 -40.11 12.80 -19.65
CA GLY A 159 -41.47 13.28 -19.36
C GLY A 159 -41.67 14.74 -19.73
N ARG A 160 -40.72 15.61 -19.37
CA ARG A 160 -40.79 17.05 -19.68
C ARG A 160 -40.74 17.32 -21.18
N VAL A 161 -39.92 16.57 -21.93
CA VAL A 161 -39.86 16.63 -23.39
C VAL A 161 -41.20 16.24 -24.02
N LYS A 162 -41.85 15.18 -23.53
CA LYS A 162 -43.19 14.77 -24.00
C LYS A 162 -44.24 15.85 -23.75
N GLU A 163 -44.26 16.43 -22.55
CA GLU A 163 -45.15 17.55 -22.22
C GLU A 163 -44.93 18.76 -23.13
N LEU A 164 -43.68 19.12 -23.41
CA LEU A 164 -43.36 20.26 -24.28
C LEU A 164 -43.73 20.00 -25.73
N LYS A 165 -43.46 18.79 -26.26
CA LYS A 165 -43.88 18.39 -27.62
C LYS A 165 -45.39 18.46 -27.78
N ALA A 166 -46.15 17.94 -26.81
CA ALA A 166 -47.61 17.98 -26.83
C ALA A 166 -48.19 19.40 -26.75
N LYS A 167 -47.46 20.35 -26.13
CA LYS A 167 -47.88 21.76 -26.04
C LYS A 167 -47.53 22.60 -27.27
N CYS A 168 -46.60 22.14 -28.11
CA CYS A 168 -46.08 22.92 -29.23
C CYS A 168 -46.48 22.40 -30.61
N ASP A 169 -47.34 21.38 -30.72
CA ASP A 169 -47.73 20.72 -32.00
C ASP A 169 -46.53 20.42 -32.92
N LEU A 170 -45.41 20.03 -32.33
CA LEU A 170 -44.21 19.60 -33.07
C LEU A 170 -44.32 18.10 -33.38
N SER A 171 -45.15 17.76 -34.37
CA SER A 171 -45.46 16.38 -34.79
C SER A 171 -44.29 15.61 -35.42
N GLU A 172 -43.15 16.25 -35.72
CA GLU A 172 -42.09 15.65 -36.54
C GLU A 172 -40.77 15.33 -35.81
N VAL A 173 -40.63 15.58 -34.49
CA VAL A 173 -39.38 15.23 -33.81
C VAL A 173 -39.40 13.75 -33.41
N GLU A 174 -38.86 12.89 -34.27
CA GLU A 174 -38.66 11.45 -34.02
C GLU A 174 -38.06 11.20 -32.62
N GLU A 175 -38.66 10.26 -31.89
CA GLU A 175 -38.22 9.86 -30.55
C GLU A 175 -37.02 8.91 -30.69
N ILE A 176 -35.79 9.38 -30.41
CA ILE A 176 -34.63 8.49 -30.34
C ILE A 176 -34.84 7.54 -29.15
N GLN A 177 -35.32 6.33 -29.41
CA GLN A 177 -35.33 5.24 -28.44
C GLN A 177 -33.89 4.83 -28.14
N LEU A 178 -33.32 5.42 -27.09
CA LEU A 178 -32.12 4.89 -26.46
C LEU A 178 -32.51 3.57 -25.78
N ASN A 179 -32.39 2.48 -26.54
CA ASN A 179 -32.52 1.11 -26.05
C ASN A 179 -31.34 0.84 -25.10
N ILE A 180 -31.47 1.29 -23.84
CA ILE A 180 -30.54 0.92 -22.79
C ILE A 180 -30.95 -0.49 -22.38
N ASN A 181 -30.44 -1.49 -23.12
CA ASN A 181 -30.60 -2.91 -22.80
C ASN A 181 -30.38 -3.11 -21.29
N ASP A 182 -31.45 -3.47 -20.58
CA ASP A 182 -31.48 -3.66 -19.13
C ASP A 182 -30.85 -5.01 -18.69
N GLU A 183 -30.12 -5.70 -19.58
CA GLU A 183 -29.67 -7.08 -19.39
C GLU A 183 -28.15 -7.28 -19.54
N THR A 184 -27.30 -6.53 -18.84
CA THR A 184 -25.93 -7.01 -18.55
C THR A 184 -25.40 -6.47 -17.22
N VAL A 185 -26.24 -6.44 -16.17
CA VAL A 185 -25.68 -6.46 -14.81
C VAL A 185 -25.54 -7.92 -14.44
N VAL A 186 -24.38 -8.49 -14.81
CA VAL A 186 -23.77 -9.72 -14.31
C VAL A 186 -24.53 -10.28 -13.10
N ASN A 187 -25.60 -11.02 -13.41
CA ASN A 187 -26.22 -11.98 -12.53
C ASN A 187 -25.59 -13.31 -12.92
N VAL A 188 -24.25 -13.36 -12.91
CA VAL A 188 -23.54 -14.62 -12.86
C VAL A 188 -23.76 -15.10 -11.43
N SER A 189 -24.80 -15.91 -11.35
CA SER A 189 -25.19 -16.75 -10.24
C SER A 189 -23.97 -17.16 -9.41
N LEU A 190 -23.95 -16.69 -8.16
CA LEU A 190 -23.06 -17.19 -7.10
C LEU A 190 -23.22 -18.71 -6.88
N ASN A 191 -24.21 -19.35 -7.50
CA ASN A 191 -24.50 -20.77 -7.35
C ASN A 191 -23.74 -21.68 -8.35
N GLU A 192 -23.10 -21.15 -9.41
CA GLU A 192 -22.34 -22.00 -10.35
C GLU A 192 -20.88 -22.24 -9.95
N ILE A 193 -20.34 -21.47 -8.99
CA ILE A 193 -18.95 -21.64 -8.52
C ILE A 193 -18.86 -22.67 -7.38
N ILE A 194 -19.99 -22.99 -6.71
CA ILE A 194 -20.00 -23.93 -5.58
C ILE A 194 -20.15 -25.40 -6.04
N LEU A 195 -20.55 -25.68 -7.28
CA LEU A 195 -20.80 -27.04 -7.78
C LEU A 195 -19.71 -27.61 -8.70
N LYS A 196 -18.51 -27.01 -8.76
CA LYS A 196 -17.39 -27.51 -9.59
C LYS A 196 -16.07 -27.69 -8.85
N ASN A 197 -16.10 -27.95 -7.54
CA ASN A 197 -14.98 -28.54 -6.81
C ASN A 197 -15.46 -29.75 -6.03
#